data_AF-A0A812QIC5-F1
#
_entry.id   AF-A0A812QIC5-F1
#
_cell.length_a   1.000
_cell.length_b   1.000
_cell.length_c   1.000
_cell.angle_alpha   90.00
_cell.angle_beta   90.00
_cell.angle_gamma   90.00
#
_symmetry.space_group_name_H-M   'P 1'
#
loop_
_entity.id
_entity.type
_entity.pdbx_description
1 polymer ?
#
loop_
_entity_poly.entity_id
_entity_poly.type
_entity_poly.pdbx_seq_one_letter_code
_entity_poly.pdbx_strand_id
1 'polypeptide(L)'
;MQWGVQGNGSSDAQGLWWRLCAARSGGAKGSLQRGEDAVRGATLVCHSPVQGQSPAEQWSPMTKLERVHAALQKAVNKATKKIADQEKDWDQVELCKRIVRYLYKGAQAPELLTLPWHQAAEQFVDTAMQGFTAACGDKPWFFDMDLTSAFGMSFWEIYTGSGQRANWSEVEAVLNGKYEQLMDLCLLEKAMWDSAGGLIPDQEPLRNKLYKALKTSHESAFKEATEAPRMGDLQRVELFTRAWIEGTVNKSYSVLEQAEGYLMNPDSVVQLFQELVAPFGEEHPFSCIPAVLTQSIGRPPKDWDFLQEAVRQFFLNWNNPDNGAGDGLGYGQRRGAPRGLKRPFDAFGAAVRPAKSKGWERRGLQASARQPSNLSATQETADVADSTGAVANLEDKSGVEGACEDPVAQALMEQVAAAEAAAEG
;
A
#
# COMPACT_ATOMS: atom_id res chain seq x y z
N MET A 1 26.81 10.57 15.97
CA MET A 1 27.24 9.95 14.70
C MET A 1 26.34 10.55 13.63
N GLN A 2 26.87 11.46 12.83
CA GLN A 2 26.15 12.09 11.73
C GLN A 2 26.67 11.38 10.48
N TRP A 3 25.80 10.68 9.76
CA TRP A 3 26.21 9.96 8.55
C TRP A 3 26.59 11.01 7.50
N GLY A 4 27.90 11.12 7.22
CA GLY A 4 28.41 12.09 6.27
C GLY A 4 27.97 11.71 4.86
N VAL A 5 27.02 12.45 4.29
CA VAL A 5 26.59 12.24 2.90
C VAL A 5 27.67 12.79 1.96
N GLN A 6 28.48 11.91 1.38
CA GLN A 6 29.31 12.24 0.21
C GLN A 6 28.48 12.00 -1.05
N GLY A 7 28.11 13.08 -1.75
CA GLY A 7 27.40 12.99 -3.03
C GLY A 7 28.39 12.81 -4.18
N ASN A 8 28.32 11.67 -4.87
CA ASN A 8 28.87 11.49 -6.21
C ASN A 8 27.73 11.39 -7.23
N GLY A 9 27.94 11.94 -8.42
CA GLY A 9 26.91 12.11 -9.43
C GLY A 9 26.78 10.97 -10.44
N SER A 10 25.60 10.95 -11.08
CA SER A 10 25.24 10.33 -12.37
C SER A 10 24.66 8.90 -12.35
N SER A 11 23.33 8.80 -12.43
CA SER A 11 22.59 8.19 -13.54
C SER A 11 21.09 8.50 -13.37
N ASP A 12 20.52 9.26 -14.31
CA ASP A 12 19.24 9.96 -14.20
C ASP A 12 18.09 9.22 -14.88
N ALA A 13 17.07 8.87 -14.09
CA ALA A 13 15.64 8.91 -14.45
C ALA A 13 14.78 8.72 -13.18
N GLN A 14 15.12 7.72 -12.35
CA GLN A 14 14.36 7.38 -11.14
C GLN A 14 14.65 8.33 -9.95
N GLY A 15 15.82 8.99 -9.93
CA GLY A 15 16.20 9.93 -8.87
C GLY A 15 15.56 11.34 -8.98
N LEU A 16 14.95 11.69 -10.11
CA LEU A 16 14.39 13.04 -10.34
C LEU A 16 13.05 13.24 -9.63
N TRP A 17 12.20 12.22 -9.57
CA TRP A 17 10.89 12.33 -8.92
C TRP A 17 11.04 12.59 -7.41
N TRP A 18 11.92 11.84 -6.73
CA TRP A 18 12.17 12.05 -5.30
C TRP A 18 12.90 13.36 -4.98
N ARG A 19 13.84 13.81 -5.83
CA ARG A 19 14.52 15.11 -5.64
C ARG A 19 13.54 16.29 -5.78
N LEU A 20 12.50 16.14 -6.61
CA LEU A 20 11.41 17.13 -6.72
C LEU A 20 10.46 17.09 -5.50
N CYS A 21 10.12 15.92 -4.96
CA CYS A 21 9.28 15.80 -3.76
C CYS A 21 10.00 16.27 -2.47
N ALA A 22 11.30 15.98 -2.33
CA ALA A 22 12.12 16.46 -1.21
C ALA A 22 12.31 17.99 -1.24
N ALA A 23 12.37 18.60 -2.43
CA ALA A 23 12.46 20.06 -2.59
C ALA A 23 11.13 20.78 -2.31
N ARG A 24 9.98 20.10 -2.45
CA ARG A 24 8.64 20.70 -2.34
C ARG A 24 8.01 20.61 -0.94
N SER A 25 8.44 19.66 -0.11
CA SER A 25 7.97 19.46 1.27
C SER A 25 8.68 20.34 2.33
N GLY A 26 9.76 21.02 1.95
CA GLY A 26 10.48 21.99 2.80
C GLY A 26 9.76 23.34 2.89
N GLY A 27 8.67 23.40 3.66
CA GLY A 27 7.99 24.65 4.03
C GLY A 27 8.82 25.52 4.98
N ALA A 28 9.97 26.02 4.52
CA ALA A 28 10.76 27.01 5.24
C ALA A 28 10.12 28.40 5.08
N LYS A 29 9.50 28.92 6.15
CA LYS A 29 9.22 30.35 6.31
C LYS A 29 10.53 31.11 6.45
N GLY A 30 11.22 31.34 5.33
CA GLY A 30 12.38 32.22 5.24
C GLY A 30 12.01 33.46 4.43
N SER A 31 11.89 34.61 5.10
CA SER A 31 11.85 35.89 4.41
C SER A 31 13.18 36.11 3.69
N LEU A 32 13.20 36.20 2.37
CA LEU A 32 14.33 36.78 1.67
C LEU A 32 13.91 37.50 0.39
N GLN A 33 14.57 38.63 0.19
CA GLN A 33 14.32 39.67 -0.79
C GLN A 33 14.57 39.19 -2.22
N ARG A 34 13.60 39.55 -3.08
CA ARG A 34 13.73 40.10 -4.44
C ARG A 34 15.05 39.81 -5.18
N GLY A 35 14.97 38.87 -6.13
CA GLY A 35 15.89 38.71 -7.25
C GLY A 35 15.09 38.20 -8.44
N GLU A 36 14.54 39.12 -9.23
CA GLU A 36 13.93 38.83 -10.53
C GLU A 36 15.05 38.55 -11.53
N ASP A 37 15.15 37.33 -12.07
CA ASP A 37 15.65 37.11 -13.43
C ASP A 37 15.24 35.72 -13.98
N ALA A 38 14.39 35.79 -15.01
CA ALA A 38 14.27 34.92 -16.18
C ALA A 38 14.30 33.38 -16.05
N VAL A 39 13.11 32.77 -15.90
CA VAL A 39 12.80 31.48 -16.55
C VAL A 39 11.44 31.60 -17.25
N ARG A 40 11.47 31.71 -18.58
CA ARG A 40 10.32 31.59 -19.47
C ARG A 40 10.21 30.14 -19.94
N GLY A 41 9.00 29.56 -19.91
CA GLY A 41 8.64 28.54 -20.91
C GLY A 41 7.87 27.31 -20.43
N ALA A 42 6.67 27.48 -19.86
CA ALA A 42 5.51 26.60 -20.06
C ALA A 42 4.32 27.18 -19.29
N THR A 43 3.76 28.29 -19.76
CA THR A 43 2.52 28.83 -19.22
C THR A 43 1.39 27.88 -19.61
N LEU A 44 0.96 27.02 -18.70
CA LEU A 44 -0.37 26.43 -18.76
C LEU A 44 -1.35 27.61 -18.78
N VAL A 45 -1.98 27.83 -19.93
CA VAL A 45 -3.02 28.84 -20.09
C VAL A 45 -4.23 28.35 -19.30
N CYS A 46 -4.23 28.63 -18.00
CA CYS A 46 -5.42 28.58 -17.17
C CYS A 46 -6.38 29.61 -17.77
N HIS A 47 -7.35 29.13 -18.56
CA HIS A 47 -8.40 29.98 -19.08
C HIS A 47 -9.10 30.61 -17.87
N SER A 48 -8.83 31.90 -17.61
CA SER A 48 -9.59 32.64 -16.61
C SER A 48 -11.05 32.59 -17.03
N PRO A 49 -11.96 32.13 -16.17
CA PRO A 49 -13.37 32.05 -16.52
C PRO A 49 -13.85 33.46 -16.86
N VAL A 50 -14.42 33.59 -18.07
CA VAL A 50 -14.98 34.83 -18.60
C VAL A 50 -15.98 35.38 -17.58
N GLN A 51 -15.66 36.54 -16.99
CA GLN A 51 -16.54 37.26 -16.07
C GLN A 51 -17.74 37.82 -16.85
N GLY A 52 -18.76 36.97 -17.04
CA GLY A 52 -19.99 37.33 -17.74
C GLY A 52 -21.05 36.23 -17.80
N GLN A 53 -20.83 35.07 -17.18
CA GLN A 53 -21.80 33.97 -17.23
C GLN A 53 -22.90 34.14 -16.18
N SER A 54 -24.11 34.29 -16.74
CA SER A 54 -25.48 34.08 -16.23
C SER A 54 -25.62 33.22 -14.96
N PRO A 55 -26.63 33.48 -14.11
CA PRO A 55 -26.89 32.77 -12.86
C PRO A 55 -26.85 31.25 -13.02
N ALA A 56 -25.88 30.63 -12.36
CA ALA A 56 -25.78 29.20 -12.05
C ALA A 56 -26.55 28.31 -13.04
N GLU A 57 -26.05 28.22 -14.27
CA GLU A 57 -26.49 27.18 -15.18
C GLU A 57 -26.35 25.86 -14.42
N GLN A 58 -27.48 25.21 -14.16
CA GLN A 58 -27.53 24.01 -13.34
C GLN A 58 -27.19 22.85 -14.24
N TRP A 59 -25.92 22.46 -14.25
CA TRP A 59 -25.42 21.45 -15.17
C TRP A 59 -26.06 20.11 -14.86
N SER A 60 -26.54 19.42 -15.91
CA SER A 60 -27.02 18.06 -15.76
C SER A 60 -25.87 17.19 -15.20
N PRO A 61 -26.14 16.22 -14.31
CA PRO A 61 -25.13 15.31 -13.80
C PRO A 61 -24.31 14.61 -14.91
N MET A 62 -24.95 14.33 -16.04
CA MET A 62 -24.34 13.70 -17.22
C MET A 62 -23.25 14.59 -17.84
N THR A 63 -23.55 15.87 -18.09
CA THR A 63 -22.58 16.82 -18.67
C THR A 63 -21.34 17.05 -17.79
N LYS A 64 -21.46 16.88 -16.46
CA LYS A 64 -20.32 16.99 -15.54
C LYS A 64 -19.35 15.82 -15.72
N LEU A 65 -19.89 14.61 -15.76
CA LEU A 65 -19.09 13.39 -15.91
C LEU A 65 -18.38 13.33 -17.27
N GLU A 66 -19.00 13.81 -18.33
CA GLU A 66 -18.36 13.94 -19.66
C GLU A 66 -17.13 14.86 -19.62
N ARG A 67 -17.23 16.01 -18.92
CA ARG A 67 -16.07 16.91 -18.74
C ARG A 67 -14.97 16.30 -17.92
N VAL A 68 -15.31 15.57 -16.86
CA VAL A 68 -14.33 14.81 -16.06
C VAL A 68 -13.61 13.79 -16.94
N HIS A 69 -14.35 13.02 -17.75
CA HIS A 69 -13.78 12.04 -18.67
C HIS A 69 -12.84 12.70 -19.69
N ALA A 70 -13.27 13.80 -20.34
CA ALA A 70 -12.46 14.54 -21.29
C ALA A 70 -11.18 15.11 -20.66
N ALA A 71 -11.28 15.64 -19.43
CA ALA A 71 -10.14 16.14 -18.66
C ALA A 71 -9.13 15.02 -18.35
N LEU A 72 -9.62 13.86 -17.89
CA LEU A 72 -8.79 12.67 -17.64
C LEU A 72 -8.12 12.18 -18.91
N GLN A 73 -8.87 12.01 -20.01
CA GLN A 73 -8.34 11.51 -21.28
C GLN A 73 -7.21 12.39 -21.80
N LYS A 74 -7.38 13.72 -21.75
CA LYS A 74 -6.33 14.67 -22.14
C LYS A 74 -5.08 14.56 -21.26
N ALA A 75 -5.26 14.48 -19.94
CA ALA A 75 -4.17 14.41 -18.97
C ALA A 75 -3.38 13.10 -19.09
N VAL A 76 -4.10 11.98 -19.08
CA VAL A 76 -3.56 10.63 -19.12
C VAL A 76 -2.86 10.39 -20.45
N ASN A 77 -3.44 10.80 -21.59
CA ASN A 77 -2.77 10.68 -22.89
C ASN A 77 -1.41 11.41 -22.92
N LYS A 78 -1.29 12.54 -22.21
CA LYS A 78 0.00 13.22 -22.08
C LYS A 78 1.00 12.43 -21.22
N ALA A 79 0.52 11.82 -20.14
CA ALA A 79 1.36 11.01 -19.24
C ALA A 79 1.82 9.70 -19.91
N THR A 80 0.91 8.99 -20.59
CA THR A 80 1.21 7.69 -21.23
C THR A 80 2.21 7.79 -22.37
N LYS A 81 2.28 8.93 -23.08
CA LYS A 81 3.32 9.19 -24.09
C LYS A 81 4.74 9.03 -23.57
N LYS A 82 4.97 9.31 -22.29
CA LYS A 82 6.32 9.24 -21.69
C LYS A 82 6.78 7.81 -21.37
N ILE A 83 5.84 6.87 -21.30
CA ILE A 83 6.09 5.48 -20.88
C ILE A 83 5.67 4.47 -21.96
N ALA A 84 5.26 4.95 -23.14
CA ALA A 84 4.71 4.12 -24.20
C ALA A 84 5.71 3.08 -24.74
N ASP A 85 7.00 3.36 -24.64
CA ASP A 85 8.11 2.47 -24.99
C ASP A 85 8.40 1.41 -23.92
N GLN A 86 7.96 1.64 -22.69
CA GLN A 86 8.14 0.71 -21.56
C GLN A 86 7.01 -0.31 -21.45
N GLU A 87 5.80 0.00 -21.95
CA GLU A 87 4.66 -0.92 -21.96
C GLU A 87 4.76 -1.90 -23.13
N LYS A 88 4.58 -3.20 -22.84
CA LYS A 88 4.73 -4.28 -23.82
C LYS A 88 3.41 -4.91 -24.20
N ASP A 89 2.42 -4.85 -23.30
CA ASP A 89 1.17 -5.60 -23.45
C ASP A 89 0.09 -4.75 -24.14
N TRP A 90 0.15 -3.43 -24.01
CA TRP A 90 -0.86 -2.50 -24.52
C TRP A 90 -0.23 -1.41 -25.38
N ASP A 91 -0.89 -1.05 -26.48
CA ASP A 91 -0.54 0.16 -27.19
C ASP A 91 -0.88 1.41 -26.35
N GLN A 92 -0.37 2.57 -26.77
CA GLN A 92 -0.55 3.82 -26.03
C GLN A 92 -2.04 4.21 -25.87
N VAL A 93 -2.87 3.88 -26.86
CA VAL A 93 -4.30 4.26 -26.88
C VAL A 93 -5.08 3.41 -25.88
N GLU A 94 -4.87 2.10 -25.90
CA GLU A 94 -5.47 1.14 -24.98
C GLU A 94 -4.97 1.37 -23.54
N LEU A 95 -3.68 1.64 -23.35
CA LEU A 95 -3.11 2.03 -22.05
C LEU A 95 -3.80 3.29 -21.50
N CYS A 96 -3.95 4.33 -22.33
CA CYS A 96 -4.65 5.55 -21.96
C CYS A 96 -6.11 5.26 -21.57
N LYS A 97 -6.83 4.52 -22.40
CA LYS A 97 -8.25 4.15 -22.18
C LYS A 97 -8.43 3.40 -20.85
N ARG A 98 -7.54 2.46 -20.53
CA ARG A 98 -7.59 1.69 -19.28
C ARG A 98 -7.34 2.56 -18.06
N ILE A 99 -6.29 3.38 -18.08
CA ILE A 99 -5.99 4.29 -16.96
C ILE A 99 -7.14 5.27 -16.74
N VAL A 100 -7.68 5.88 -17.80
CA VAL A 100 -8.86 6.76 -17.70
C VAL A 100 -10.02 6.03 -17.04
N ARG A 101 -10.31 4.78 -17.44
CA ARG A 101 -11.38 3.97 -16.82
C ARG A 101 -11.17 3.79 -15.32
N TYR A 102 -9.95 3.49 -14.87
CA TYR A 102 -9.66 3.29 -13.44
C TYR A 102 -9.85 4.59 -12.64
N LEU A 103 -9.35 5.72 -13.14
CA LEU A 103 -9.48 7.02 -12.47
C LEU A 103 -10.94 7.52 -12.50
N TYR A 104 -11.62 7.33 -13.62
CA TYR A 104 -13.01 7.74 -13.81
C TYR A 104 -13.96 7.01 -12.85
N LYS A 105 -13.71 5.73 -12.56
CA LYS A 105 -14.46 4.99 -11.53
C LYS A 105 -14.37 5.67 -10.16
N GLY A 106 -13.22 6.25 -9.82
CA GLY A 106 -13.07 7.04 -8.59
C GLY A 106 -13.89 8.33 -8.61
N ALA A 107 -14.01 8.98 -9.77
CA ALA A 107 -14.78 10.21 -9.94
C ALA A 107 -16.30 10.01 -9.91
N GLN A 108 -16.78 8.78 -10.14
CA GLN A 108 -18.19 8.43 -10.12
C GLN A 108 -18.78 8.25 -8.71
N ALA A 109 -17.96 8.32 -7.66
CA ALA A 109 -18.43 8.14 -6.29
C ALA A 109 -19.43 9.27 -5.91
N PRO A 110 -20.70 8.94 -5.58
CA PRO A 110 -21.72 9.95 -5.32
C PRO A 110 -21.42 10.77 -4.05
N GLU A 111 -20.62 10.23 -3.13
CA GLU A 111 -20.19 10.90 -1.89
C GLU A 111 -19.32 12.13 -2.16
N LEU A 112 -18.63 12.18 -3.31
CA LEU A 112 -17.75 13.31 -3.66
C LEU A 112 -18.52 14.64 -3.77
N LEU A 113 -19.81 14.59 -4.08
CA LEU A 113 -20.66 15.79 -4.20
C LEU A 113 -21.22 16.27 -2.86
N THR A 114 -21.24 15.41 -1.84
CA THR A 114 -21.81 15.72 -0.52
C THR A 114 -20.74 16.08 0.51
N LEU A 115 -19.50 15.65 0.29
CA LEU A 115 -18.37 15.91 1.18
C LEU A 115 -17.83 17.34 1.07
N PRO A 116 -17.22 17.88 2.15
CA PRO A 116 -16.35 19.04 2.04
C PRO A 116 -15.22 18.79 1.05
N TRP A 117 -14.87 19.77 0.22
CA TRP A 117 -13.97 19.55 -0.91
C TRP A 117 -12.61 18.93 -0.56
N HIS A 118 -12.04 19.23 0.61
CA HIS A 118 -10.79 18.62 1.06
C HIS A 118 -10.92 17.10 1.21
N GLN A 119 -12.00 16.65 1.86
CA GLN A 119 -12.29 15.24 2.04
C GLN A 119 -12.68 14.57 0.72
N ALA A 120 -13.43 15.28 -0.13
CA ALA A 120 -13.75 14.79 -1.48
C ALA A 120 -12.49 14.61 -2.33
N ALA A 121 -11.53 15.53 -2.25
CA ALA A 121 -10.25 15.44 -2.97
C ALA A 121 -9.46 14.21 -2.53
N GLU A 122 -9.31 14.00 -1.21
CA GLU A 122 -8.61 12.83 -0.68
C GLU A 122 -9.30 11.52 -1.06
N GLN A 123 -10.63 11.44 -0.88
CA GLN A 123 -11.44 10.26 -1.20
C GLN A 123 -11.39 9.92 -2.69
N PHE A 124 -11.40 10.94 -3.56
CA PHE A 124 -11.28 10.77 -5.00
C PHE A 124 -9.95 10.10 -5.36
N VAL A 125 -8.83 10.64 -4.83
CA VAL A 125 -7.50 10.09 -5.09
C VAL A 125 -7.38 8.67 -4.52
N ASP A 126 -7.85 8.41 -3.29
CA ASP A 126 -7.84 7.07 -2.67
C ASP A 126 -8.55 6.03 -3.55
N THR A 127 -9.77 6.33 -3.98
CA THR A 127 -10.60 5.40 -4.76
C THR A 127 -10.02 5.14 -6.14
N ALA A 128 -9.54 6.21 -6.80
CA ALA A 128 -8.93 6.13 -8.12
C ALA A 128 -7.59 5.38 -8.09
N MET A 129 -6.74 5.65 -7.10
CA MET A 129 -5.46 4.96 -6.93
C MET A 129 -5.64 3.48 -6.60
N GLN A 130 -6.68 3.10 -5.85
CA GLN A 130 -6.96 1.68 -5.60
C GLN A 130 -7.15 0.89 -6.90
N GLY A 131 -7.92 1.43 -7.85
CA GLY A 131 -8.12 0.81 -9.16
C GLY A 131 -6.85 0.80 -10.02
N PHE A 132 -6.11 1.91 -9.99
CA PHE A 132 -4.87 2.05 -10.75
C PHE A 132 -3.75 1.11 -10.24
N THR A 133 -3.47 1.11 -8.94
CA THR A 133 -2.46 0.23 -8.32
C THR A 133 -2.81 -1.24 -8.51
N ALA A 134 -4.08 -1.64 -8.36
CA ALA A 134 -4.48 -3.03 -8.56
C ALA A 134 -4.26 -3.54 -9.99
N ALA A 135 -4.34 -2.67 -10.99
CA ALA A 135 -4.18 -3.05 -12.40
C ALA A 135 -2.75 -2.85 -12.93
N CYS A 136 -2.03 -1.88 -12.40
CA CYS A 136 -0.76 -1.41 -12.96
C CYS A 136 0.42 -1.48 -11.99
N GLY A 137 0.22 -1.82 -10.70
CA GLY A 137 1.26 -1.77 -9.67
C GLY A 137 2.49 -2.65 -9.93
N ASP A 138 2.31 -3.71 -10.71
CA ASP A 138 3.40 -4.63 -11.09
C ASP A 138 4.16 -4.20 -12.35
N LYS A 139 3.68 -3.16 -13.05
CA LYS A 139 4.30 -2.69 -14.29
C LYS A 139 5.62 -1.94 -13.98
N PRO A 140 6.67 -2.11 -14.80
CA PRO A 140 7.97 -1.47 -14.55
C PRO A 140 7.90 0.06 -14.59
N TRP A 141 7.01 0.60 -15.43
CA TRP A 141 6.80 2.04 -15.59
C TRP A 141 5.88 2.67 -14.54
N PHE A 142 5.33 1.89 -13.60
CA PHE A 142 4.28 2.36 -12.67
C PHE A 142 4.68 3.63 -11.91
N PHE A 143 5.93 3.69 -11.44
CA PHE A 143 6.46 4.84 -10.69
C PHE A 143 6.99 5.97 -11.59
N ASP A 144 7.14 5.74 -12.89
CA ASP A 144 7.57 6.76 -13.85
C ASP A 144 6.40 7.61 -14.37
N MET A 145 5.16 7.12 -14.21
CA MET A 145 3.97 7.80 -14.69
C MET A 145 3.44 8.82 -13.68
N ASP A 146 3.48 10.09 -14.06
CA ASP A 146 2.93 11.20 -13.26
C ASP A 146 1.45 11.45 -13.59
N LEU A 147 0.58 11.17 -12.62
CA LEU A 147 -0.87 11.38 -12.70
C LEU A 147 -1.37 12.63 -11.97
N THR A 148 -0.50 13.44 -11.37
CA THR A 148 -0.89 14.65 -10.60
C THR A 148 -1.80 15.57 -11.40
N SER A 149 -1.44 15.86 -12.65
CA SER A 149 -2.25 16.70 -13.54
C SER A 149 -3.60 16.09 -13.88
N ALA A 150 -3.72 14.76 -13.94
CA ALA A 150 -4.99 14.09 -14.20
C ALA A 150 -5.93 14.29 -13.02
N PHE A 151 -5.45 14.05 -11.79
CA PHE A 151 -6.22 14.27 -10.56
C PHE A 151 -6.67 15.72 -10.41
N GLY A 152 -5.76 16.68 -10.61
CA GLY A 152 -6.07 18.10 -10.52
C GLY A 152 -7.19 18.52 -11.48
N MET A 153 -7.03 18.22 -12.78
CA MET A 153 -8.00 18.65 -13.79
C MET A 153 -9.34 17.96 -13.61
N SER A 154 -9.37 16.65 -13.35
CA SER A 154 -10.62 15.91 -13.19
C SER A 154 -11.38 16.32 -11.93
N PHE A 155 -10.66 16.53 -10.82
CA PHE A 155 -11.30 16.96 -9.58
C PHE A 155 -11.86 18.37 -9.69
N TRP A 156 -11.21 19.28 -10.44
CA TRP A 156 -11.77 20.62 -10.70
C TRP A 156 -13.15 20.56 -11.36
N GLU A 157 -13.33 19.63 -12.28
CA GLU A 157 -14.58 19.45 -13.01
C GLU A 157 -15.69 18.90 -12.10
N ILE A 158 -15.35 17.99 -11.17
CA ILE A 158 -16.26 17.53 -10.12
C ILE A 158 -16.62 18.71 -9.20
N TYR A 159 -15.59 19.45 -8.78
CA TYR A 159 -15.68 20.49 -7.77
C TYR A 159 -16.47 21.71 -8.20
N THR A 160 -16.23 22.23 -9.40
CA THR A 160 -16.93 23.41 -9.95
C THR A 160 -18.45 23.20 -10.00
N GLY A 161 -18.90 21.95 -10.08
CA GLY A 161 -20.31 21.59 -10.01
C GLY A 161 -20.94 21.60 -8.60
N SER A 162 -20.17 21.76 -7.52
CA SER A 162 -20.64 21.68 -6.12
C SER A 162 -21.09 23.03 -5.54
N GLY A 163 -20.72 24.15 -6.15
CA GLY A 163 -20.99 25.49 -5.64
C GLY A 163 -20.13 25.91 -4.44
N GLN A 164 -19.24 25.05 -3.96
CA GLN A 164 -18.24 25.40 -2.94
C GLN A 164 -17.20 26.38 -3.52
N ARG A 165 -16.49 27.13 -2.65
CA ARG A 165 -15.37 28.00 -3.04
C ARG A 165 -14.04 27.45 -2.52
N ALA A 166 -13.08 27.26 -3.41
CA ALA A 166 -11.74 26.77 -3.11
C ALA A 166 -10.74 27.41 -4.06
N ASN A 167 -9.54 27.65 -3.56
CA ASN A 167 -8.44 28.12 -4.38
C ASN A 167 -7.84 26.93 -5.15
N TRP A 168 -7.63 27.09 -6.46
CA TRP A 168 -6.96 26.09 -7.28
C TRP A 168 -5.65 25.60 -6.68
N SER A 169 -4.83 26.52 -6.16
CA SER A 169 -3.54 26.18 -5.56
C SER A 169 -3.66 25.32 -4.30
N GLU A 170 -4.73 25.47 -3.53
CA GLU A 170 -4.97 24.66 -2.32
C GLU A 170 -5.47 23.26 -2.71
N VAL A 171 -6.38 23.19 -3.69
CA VAL A 171 -6.88 21.93 -4.25
C VAL A 171 -5.75 21.09 -4.82
N GLU A 172 -4.88 21.69 -5.63
CA GLU A 172 -3.72 21.03 -6.20
C GLU A 172 -2.75 20.54 -5.12
N ALA A 173 -2.52 21.33 -4.06
CA ALA A 173 -1.65 20.91 -2.97
C ALA A 173 -2.19 19.69 -2.21
N VAL A 174 -3.50 19.64 -1.93
CA VAL A 174 -4.15 18.49 -1.27
C VAL A 174 -4.10 17.24 -2.15
N LEU A 175 -4.48 17.36 -3.43
CA LEU A 175 -4.47 16.24 -4.36
C LEU A 175 -3.06 15.68 -4.57
N ASN A 176 -2.07 16.55 -4.76
CA ASN A 176 -0.67 16.13 -4.94
C ASN A 176 -0.13 15.47 -3.68
N GLY A 177 -0.33 16.07 -2.51
CA GLY A 177 0.15 15.50 -1.25
C GLY A 177 -0.45 14.12 -0.99
N LYS A 178 -1.75 13.94 -1.29
CA LYS A 178 -2.41 12.64 -1.16
C LYS A 178 -1.91 11.61 -2.18
N TYR A 179 -1.73 12.02 -3.42
CA TYR A 179 -1.18 11.16 -4.48
C TYR A 179 0.24 10.70 -4.14
N GLU A 180 1.12 11.62 -3.76
CA GLU A 180 2.50 11.33 -3.33
C GLU A 180 2.52 10.35 -2.14
N GLN A 181 1.67 10.57 -1.13
CA GLN A 181 1.52 9.65 0.00
C GLN A 181 1.17 8.22 -0.45
N LEU A 182 0.25 8.07 -1.40
CA LEU A 182 -0.16 6.75 -1.90
C LEU A 182 0.91 6.11 -2.78
N MET A 183 1.66 6.89 -3.56
CA MET A 183 2.79 6.39 -4.33
C MET A 183 3.90 5.88 -3.39
N ASP A 184 4.21 6.61 -2.32
CA ASP A 184 5.17 6.19 -1.29
C ASP A 184 4.71 4.89 -0.61
N LEU A 185 3.41 4.76 -0.31
CA LEU A 185 2.84 3.54 0.24
C LEU A 185 2.97 2.36 -0.73
N CYS A 186 2.67 2.55 -2.02
CA CYS A 186 2.84 1.52 -3.04
C CYS A 186 4.32 1.08 -3.15
N LEU A 187 5.25 2.03 -3.08
CA LEU A 187 6.68 1.76 -3.13
C LEU A 187 7.16 0.98 -1.88
N LEU A 188 6.63 1.32 -0.70
CA LEU A 188 6.88 0.61 0.54
C LEU A 188 6.38 -0.84 0.49
N GLU A 189 5.15 -1.04 0.02
CA GLU A 189 4.57 -2.39 -0.10
C GLU A 189 5.36 -3.24 -1.09
N LYS A 190 5.74 -2.66 -2.25
CA LYS A 190 6.59 -3.33 -3.24
C LYS A 190 7.94 -3.71 -2.66
N ALA A 191 8.62 -2.80 -1.98
CA ALA A 191 9.91 -3.06 -1.35
C ALA A 191 9.84 -4.20 -0.31
N MET A 192 8.78 -4.24 0.51
CA MET A 192 8.56 -5.33 1.47
C MET A 192 8.28 -6.66 0.78
N TRP A 193 7.49 -6.64 -0.29
CA TRP A 193 7.17 -7.83 -1.08
C TRP A 193 8.42 -8.41 -1.76
N ASP A 194 9.20 -7.56 -2.43
CA ASP A 194 10.42 -7.95 -3.14
C ASP A 194 11.49 -8.44 -2.15
N SER A 195 11.65 -7.78 -1.00
CA SER A 195 12.57 -8.25 0.06
C SER A 195 12.17 -9.62 0.62
N ALA A 196 10.86 -9.85 0.81
CA ALA A 196 10.36 -11.17 1.22
C ALA A 196 10.58 -12.23 0.13
N GLY A 197 10.45 -11.85 -1.14
CA GLY A 197 10.73 -12.73 -2.29
C GLY A 197 12.21 -13.05 -2.47
N GLY A 198 13.11 -12.12 -2.16
CA GLY A 198 14.55 -12.38 -2.14
C GLY A 198 14.96 -13.41 -1.08
N LEU A 199 14.24 -13.44 0.05
CA LEU A 199 14.47 -14.42 1.11
C LEU A 199 13.76 -15.76 0.84
N ILE A 200 12.56 -15.74 0.26
CA ILE A 200 11.72 -16.93 0.00
C ILE A 200 11.26 -16.90 -1.48
N PRO A 201 12.11 -17.32 -2.42
CA PRO A 201 11.83 -17.18 -3.86
C PRO A 201 10.71 -18.10 -4.36
N ASP A 202 10.75 -19.38 -3.96
CA ASP A 202 9.91 -20.42 -4.59
C ASP A 202 8.64 -20.77 -3.80
N GLN A 203 8.45 -20.18 -2.61
CA GLN A 203 7.34 -20.53 -1.70
C GLN A 203 6.41 -19.33 -1.48
N GLU A 204 5.62 -18.99 -2.51
CA GLU A 204 4.71 -17.84 -2.50
C GLU A 204 3.74 -17.79 -1.28
N PRO A 205 3.13 -18.90 -0.82
CA PRO A 205 2.30 -18.87 0.38
C PRO A 205 3.05 -18.45 1.65
N LEU A 206 4.32 -18.82 1.77
CA LEU A 206 5.19 -18.42 2.88
C LEU A 206 5.65 -16.96 2.71
N ARG A 207 6.08 -16.57 1.51
CA ARG A 207 6.39 -15.17 1.15
C ARG A 207 5.26 -14.22 1.54
N ASN A 208 4.01 -14.55 1.19
CA ASN A 208 2.84 -13.73 1.52
C ASN A 208 2.61 -13.61 3.03
N LYS A 209 2.86 -14.68 3.81
CA LYS A 209 2.77 -14.61 5.28
C LYS A 209 3.86 -13.72 5.87
N LEU A 210 5.11 -13.81 5.37
CA LEU A 210 6.22 -12.95 5.78
C LEU A 210 5.94 -11.48 5.43
N TYR A 211 5.48 -11.20 4.22
CA TYR A 211 5.06 -9.86 3.79
C TYR A 211 4.01 -9.25 4.73
N LYS A 212 2.95 -10.01 5.06
CA LYS A 212 1.92 -9.56 6.01
C LYS A 212 2.50 -9.31 7.41
N ALA A 213 3.43 -10.14 7.86
CA ALA A 213 4.13 -9.94 9.13
C ALA A 213 4.98 -8.64 9.12
N LEU A 214 5.70 -8.37 8.03
CA LEU A 214 6.47 -7.14 7.83
C LEU A 214 5.58 -5.90 7.87
N LYS A 215 4.53 -5.87 7.02
CA LYS A 215 3.60 -4.74 6.90
C LYS A 215 2.93 -4.40 8.25
N THR A 216 2.33 -5.40 8.89
CA THR A 216 1.61 -5.17 10.16
C THR A 216 2.54 -4.82 11.32
N SER A 217 3.81 -5.22 11.28
CA SER A 217 4.79 -4.87 12.32
C SER A 217 5.40 -3.49 12.09
N HIS A 218 5.51 -3.08 10.83
CA HIS A 218 5.98 -1.75 10.45
C HIS A 218 5.07 -0.65 11.02
N GLU A 219 3.76 -0.75 10.81
CA GLU A 219 2.78 0.22 11.32
C GLU A 219 2.81 0.32 12.87
N SER A 220 2.90 -0.83 13.55
CA SER A 220 2.98 -0.89 15.01
C SER A 220 4.26 -0.27 15.53
N ALA A 221 5.41 -0.59 14.93
CA ALA A 221 6.71 -0.08 15.32
C ALA A 221 6.82 1.43 15.03
N PHE A 222 6.24 1.88 13.93
CA PHE A 222 6.20 3.30 13.57
C PHE A 222 5.42 4.11 14.61
N LYS A 223 4.23 3.63 14.96
CA LYS A 223 3.43 4.24 16.03
C LYS A 223 4.20 4.31 17.34
N GLU A 224 4.84 3.22 17.76
CA GLU A 224 5.65 3.17 18.98
C GLU A 224 6.79 4.20 18.97
N ALA A 225 7.53 4.31 17.85
CA ALA A 225 8.64 5.25 17.73
C ALA A 225 8.20 6.72 17.68
N THR A 226 7.04 7.02 17.09
CA THR A 226 6.49 8.38 17.02
C THR A 226 5.85 8.84 18.33
N GLU A 227 5.26 7.93 19.11
CA GLU A 227 4.65 8.22 20.41
C GLU A 227 5.68 8.25 21.56
N ALA A 228 6.91 7.80 21.31
CA ALA A 228 7.98 7.76 22.31
C ALA A 228 8.40 9.17 22.79
N PRO A 229 8.36 9.46 24.11
CA PRO A 229 8.64 10.78 24.63
C PRO A 229 10.14 11.13 24.56
N ARG A 230 10.45 12.35 24.07
CA ARG A 230 11.76 13.03 24.17
C ARG A 230 13.00 12.20 23.81
N MET A 231 12.90 11.32 22.82
CA MET A 231 14.06 10.62 22.26
C MET A 231 14.74 11.46 21.17
N GLY A 232 16.04 11.28 20.97
CA GLY A 232 16.72 11.80 19.79
C GLY A 232 16.29 11.06 18.51
N ASP A 233 16.48 11.66 17.34
CA ASP A 233 16.06 11.05 16.06
C ASP A 233 16.70 9.67 15.83
N LEU A 234 18.01 9.54 16.11
CA LEU A 234 18.71 8.25 16.02
C LEU A 234 18.09 7.20 16.94
N GLN A 235 17.78 7.57 18.19
CA GLN A 235 17.15 6.66 19.15
C GLN A 235 15.74 6.25 18.73
N ARG A 236 14.98 7.15 18.09
CA ARG A 236 13.66 6.81 17.51
C ARG A 236 13.79 5.81 16.38
N VAL A 237 14.77 5.98 15.49
CA VAL A 237 15.03 5.04 14.39
C VAL A 237 15.49 3.68 14.92
N GLU A 238 16.35 3.66 15.95
CA GLU A 238 16.75 2.43 16.64
C GLU A 238 15.57 1.74 17.33
N LEU A 239 14.71 2.49 18.02
CA LEU A 239 13.48 1.97 18.65
C LEU A 239 12.52 1.38 17.61
N PHE A 240 12.26 2.12 16.52
CA PHE A 240 11.45 1.65 15.40
C PHE A 240 12.00 0.34 14.84
N THR A 241 13.30 0.31 14.52
CA THR A 241 13.93 -0.84 13.86
C THR A 241 13.90 -2.07 14.76
N ARG A 242 14.19 -1.91 16.05
CA ARG A 242 14.09 -3.00 17.03
C ARG A 242 12.66 -3.54 17.14
N ALA A 243 11.68 -2.67 17.37
CA ALA A 243 10.27 -3.07 17.48
C ALA A 243 9.77 -3.73 16.19
N TRP A 244 10.24 -3.28 15.03
CA TRP A 244 9.88 -3.84 13.73
C TRP A 244 10.47 -5.23 13.52
N ILE A 245 11.76 -5.45 13.84
CA ILE A 245 12.42 -6.76 13.82
C ILE A 245 11.67 -7.73 14.73
N GLU A 246 11.49 -7.36 16.00
CA GLU A 246 10.83 -8.21 16.99
C GLU A 246 9.40 -8.55 16.56
N GLY A 247 8.62 -7.56 16.13
CA GLY A 247 7.25 -7.75 15.67
C GLY A 247 7.15 -8.69 14.47
N THR A 248 8.07 -8.54 13.51
CA THR A 248 8.10 -9.36 12.29
C THR A 248 8.46 -10.80 12.63
N VAL A 249 9.60 -11.04 13.29
CA VAL A 249 10.09 -12.40 13.57
C VAL A 249 9.13 -13.16 14.48
N ASN A 250 8.53 -12.50 15.47
CA ASN A 250 7.51 -13.12 16.33
C ASN A 250 6.28 -13.61 15.54
N LYS A 251 5.85 -12.86 14.52
CA LYS A 251 4.68 -13.21 13.69
C LYS A 251 5.01 -14.20 12.59
N SER A 252 6.23 -14.19 12.08
CA SER A 252 6.69 -15.03 10.96
C SER A 252 7.53 -16.24 11.39
N TYR A 253 7.68 -16.50 12.69
CA TYR A 253 8.48 -17.63 13.19
C TYR A 253 8.18 -18.95 12.47
N SER A 254 6.90 -19.34 12.41
CA SER A 254 6.48 -20.58 11.77
C SER A 254 6.73 -20.60 10.26
N VAL A 255 6.74 -19.43 9.62
CA VAL A 255 7.04 -19.28 8.19
C VAL A 255 8.53 -19.51 7.95
N LEU A 256 9.38 -18.92 8.78
CA LEU A 256 10.84 -19.03 8.68
C LEU A 256 11.34 -20.45 9.02
N GLU A 257 10.65 -21.16 9.91
CA GLU A 257 10.94 -22.55 10.24
C GLU A 257 10.50 -23.53 9.14
N GLN A 258 9.38 -23.23 8.45
CA GLN A 258 8.86 -24.06 7.34
C GLN A 258 9.61 -23.86 6.03
N ALA A 259 10.20 -22.68 5.84
CA ALA A 259 10.93 -22.38 4.63
C ALA A 259 12.17 -23.28 4.49
N GLU A 260 12.33 -23.86 3.31
CA GLU A 260 13.55 -24.57 2.91
C GLU A 260 14.82 -23.78 3.26
N GLY A 261 15.82 -24.46 3.84
CA GLY A 261 17.11 -23.84 4.20
C GLY A 261 17.22 -23.29 5.62
N TYR A 262 16.23 -23.51 6.51
CA TYR A 262 16.29 -23.09 7.91
C TYR A 262 16.58 -21.58 8.06
N LEU A 263 15.74 -20.75 7.45
CA LEU A 263 15.88 -19.28 7.41
C LEU A 263 15.69 -18.61 8.79
N MET A 264 15.34 -19.38 9.82
CA MET A 264 15.34 -18.94 11.21
C MET A 264 16.76 -18.89 11.80
N ASN A 265 17.66 -18.15 11.15
CA ASN A 265 19.00 -17.87 11.65
C ASN A 265 19.24 -16.34 11.71
N PRO A 266 20.14 -15.86 12.60
CA PRO A 266 20.40 -14.44 12.76
C PRO A 266 20.80 -13.75 11.44
N ASP A 267 21.62 -14.42 10.63
CA ASP A 267 22.17 -13.86 9.40
C ASP A 267 21.08 -13.58 8.35
N SER A 268 20.11 -14.49 8.21
CA SER A 268 18.97 -14.35 7.29
C SER A 268 18.04 -13.21 7.72
N VAL A 269 17.83 -13.04 9.03
CA VAL A 269 17.03 -11.92 9.56
C VAL A 269 17.76 -10.60 9.36
N VAL A 270 19.08 -10.54 9.63
CA VAL A 270 19.89 -9.36 9.35
C VAL A 270 19.80 -9.01 7.86
N GLN A 271 20.06 -9.98 6.97
CA GLN A 271 20.00 -9.79 5.52
C GLN A 271 18.64 -9.23 5.07
N LEU A 272 17.52 -9.79 5.56
CA LEU A 272 16.18 -9.28 5.25
C LEU A 272 16.04 -7.80 5.61
N PHE A 273 16.49 -7.40 6.80
CA PHE A 273 16.39 -6.00 7.22
C PHE A 273 17.41 -5.08 6.55
N GLN A 274 18.56 -5.59 6.13
CA GLN A 274 19.51 -4.84 5.28
C GLN A 274 18.87 -4.51 3.92
N GLU A 275 18.19 -5.49 3.29
CA GLU A 275 17.45 -5.22 2.05
C GLU A 275 16.30 -4.22 2.28
N LEU A 276 15.59 -4.29 3.41
CA LEU A 276 14.53 -3.32 3.72
C LEU A 276 15.04 -1.90 3.99
N VAL A 277 16.28 -1.75 4.50
CA VAL A 277 16.90 -0.43 4.69
C VAL A 277 17.20 0.23 3.35
N ALA A 278 17.66 -0.53 2.35
CA ALA A 278 18.03 -0.04 1.03
C ALA A 278 17.52 -0.96 -0.10
N PRO A 279 16.20 -1.04 -0.31
CA PRO A 279 15.57 -2.07 -1.16
C PRO A 279 15.87 -1.91 -2.64
N PHE A 280 16.22 -0.70 -3.07
CA PHE A 280 16.60 -0.38 -4.45
C PHE A 280 18.10 -0.03 -4.56
N GLY A 281 18.91 -0.53 -3.61
CA GLY A 281 20.34 -0.24 -3.53
C GLY A 281 20.70 1.04 -2.79
N GLU A 282 22.00 1.27 -2.59
CA GLU A 282 22.52 2.39 -1.82
C GLU A 282 22.37 3.74 -2.54
N GLU A 283 22.33 3.75 -3.87
CA GLU A 283 22.19 4.99 -4.65
C GLU A 283 20.77 5.53 -4.64
N HIS A 284 19.77 4.66 -4.45
CA HIS A 284 18.38 5.06 -4.45
C HIS A 284 18.00 5.68 -3.09
N PRO A 285 17.30 6.82 -3.00
CA PRO A 285 17.05 7.50 -1.73
C PRO A 285 15.98 6.84 -0.85
N PHE A 286 15.15 5.96 -1.42
CA PHE A 286 14.07 5.30 -0.69
C PHE A 286 14.58 4.32 0.38
N SER A 287 13.81 4.20 1.46
CA SER A 287 14.01 3.27 2.55
C SER A 287 12.67 2.85 3.12
N CYS A 288 12.56 1.62 3.62
CA CYS A 288 11.39 1.23 4.40
C CYS A 288 11.38 1.87 5.80
N ILE A 289 12.46 2.52 6.23
CA ILE A 289 12.48 3.33 7.46
C ILE A 289 11.74 4.65 7.19
N PRO A 290 10.70 4.97 7.97
CA PRO A 290 9.87 6.16 7.74
C PRO A 290 10.67 7.45 7.68
N ALA A 291 10.50 8.23 6.60
CA ALA A 291 11.23 9.46 6.36
C ALA A 291 11.12 10.46 7.52
N VAL A 292 9.96 10.52 8.19
CA VAL A 292 9.73 11.38 9.37
C VAL A 292 10.68 11.08 10.54
N LEU A 293 11.19 9.85 10.65
CA LEU A 293 12.17 9.48 11.68
C LEU A 293 13.61 9.79 11.25
N THR A 294 13.86 9.92 9.94
CA THR A 294 15.20 10.09 9.35
C THR A 294 15.47 11.48 8.77
N GLN A 295 14.52 12.43 8.85
CA GLN A 295 14.65 13.77 8.24
C GLN A 295 15.95 14.51 8.61
N SER A 296 16.42 14.37 9.85
CA SER A 296 17.60 15.08 10.37
C SER A 296 18.91 14.31 10.26
N ILE A 297 18.84 12.97 10.27
CA ILE A 297 20.02 12.08 10.32
C ILE A 297 20.32 11.41 8.98
N GLY A 298 19.38 11.44 8.04
CA GLY A 298 19.44 10.70 6.79
C GLY A 298 19.07 9.22 6.94
N ARG A 299 19.05 8.51 5.82
CA ARG A 299 18.83 7.07 5.78
C ARG A 299 20.03 6.33 6.42
N PRO A 300 19.81 5.35 7.30
CA PRO A 300 20.89 4.47 7.77
C PRO A 300 21.57 3.72 6.61
N PRO A 301 22.87 3.39 6.73
CA PRO A 301 23.56 2.59 5.72
C PRO A 301 23.04 1.14 5.69
N LYS A 302 23.24 0.43 4.57
CA LYS A 302 22.76 -0.95 4.43
C LYS A 302 23.42 -1.90 5.44
N ASP A 303 24.70 -1.69 5.73
CA ASP A 303 25.51 -2.46 6.69
C ASP A 303 25.45 -1.91 8.13
N TRP A 304 24.37 -1.23 8.50
CA TRP A 304 24.22 -0.61 9.83
C TRP A 304 24.38 -1.64 10.96
N ASP A 305 25.46 -1.54 11.73
CA ASP A 305 25.83 -2.45 12.84
C ASP A 305 24.69 -2.69 13.86
N PHE A 306 23.83 -1.70 14.05
CA PHE A 306 22.69 -1.81 14.95
C PHE A 306 21.72 -2.94 14.55
N LEU A 307 21.63 -3.28 13.26
CA LEU A 307 20.80 -4.41 12.81
C LEU A 307 21.29 -5.73 13.40
N GLN A 308 22.61 -5.97 13.36
CA GLN A 308 23.20 -7.18 13.93
C GLN A 308 22.97 -7.23 15.44
N GLU A 309 23.16 -6.10 16.13
CA GLU A 309 22.92 -6.01 17.57
C GLU A 309 21.45 -6.26 17.92
N ALA A 310 20.51 -5.63 17.21
CA ALA A 310 19.08 -5.80 17.45
C ALA A 310 18.62 -7.24 17.22
N VAL A 311 19.07 -7.89 16.15
CA VAL A 311 18.76 -9.29 15.86
C VAL A 311 19.40 -10.22 16.90
N ARG A 312 20.67 -10.00 17.26
CA ARG A 312 21.37 -10.78 18.30
C ARG A 312 20.64 -10.70 19.65
N GLN A 313 20.24 -9.50 20.06
CA GLN A 313 19.49 -9.29 21.30
C GLN A 313 18.13 -9.99 21.26
N PHE A 314 17.43 -9.94 20.12
CA PHE A 314 16.19 -10.70 19.94
C PHE A 314 16.39 -12.20 20.18
N PHE A 315 17.39 -12.83 19.55
CA PHE A 315 17.65 -14.28 19.71
C PHE A 315 18.10 -14.65 21.13
N LEU A 316 18.87 -13.79 21.79
CA LEU A 316 19.25 -13.99 23.20
C LEU A 316 18.02 -13.98 24.13
N ASN A 317 17.13 -13.02 23.93
CA ASN A 317 15.88 -12.90 24.69
C ASN A 317 14.92 -14.05 24.38
N TRP A 318 14.88 -14.51 23.13
CA TRP A 318 14.08 -15.64 22.68
C TRP A 318 14.50 -16.96 23.33
N ASN A 319 15.81 -17.17 23.47
CA ASN A 319 16.39 -18.37 24.07
C ASN A 319 16.38 -18.36 25.61
N ASN A 320 16.30 -17.18 26.23
CA ASN A 320 16.30 -17.02 27.69
C ASN A 320 15.08 -16.23 28.18
N PRO A 321 13.85 -16.79 28.06
CA PRO A 321 12.63 -16.08 28.45
C PRO A 321 12.60 -15.70 29.94
N ASP A 322 13.32 -16.44 30.79
CA ASP A 322 13.36 -16.23 32.24
C ASP A 322 14.23 -15.03 32.67
N ASN A 323 15.23 -14.65 31.86
CA ASN A 323 16.13 -13.54 32.17
C ASN A 323 15.49 -12.16 31.91
N GLY A 324 14.43 -12.10 31.11
CA GLY A 324 13.74 -10.84 30.78
C GLY A 324 12.74 -10.36 31.84
N ALA A 325 12.47 -11.16 32.88
CA ALA A 325 11.47 -10.82 33.91
C ALA A 325 12.01 -9.90 35.03
N GLY A 326 13.34 -9.68 35.11
CA GLY A 326 13.98 -9.04 36.25
C GLY A 326 14.13 -7.51 36.19
N ASP A 327 14.48 -6.95 35.02
CA ASP A 327 14.83 -5.53 34.92
C ASP A 327 13.75 -4.69 34.23
N GLY A 328 12.64 -4.51 34.94
CA GLY A 328 12.31 -3.25 35.58
C GLY A 328 12.38 -1.90 34.82
N LEU A 329 12.56 -1.85 33.51
CA LEU A 329 12.48 -0.60 32.73
C LEU A 329 11.26 -0.60 31.81
N GLY A 330 10.08 -0.55 32.42
CA GLY A 330 9.00 0.36 32.01
C GLY A 330 8.36 0.24 30.61
N TYR A 331 8.76 -0.68 29.74
CA TYR A 331 8.08 -0.88 28.46
C TYR A 331 6.78 -1.64 28.67
N GLY A 332 5.72 -0.85 28.89
CA GLY A 332 4.31 -1.18 28.67
C GLY A 332 3.88 -2.59 29.08
N GLN A 333 3.22 -2.69 30.24
CA GLN A 333 2.27 -3.76 30.50
C GLN A 333 1.41 -3.99 29.24
N ARG A 334 1.70 -5.05 28.48
CA ARG A 334 0.74 -5.62 27.52
C ARG A 334 -0.49 -6.02 28.33
N ARG A 335 -1.43 -5.09 28.48
CA ARG A 335 -2.72 -5.31 29.12
C ARG A 335 -3.42 -6.44 28.36
N GLY A 336 -3.50 -7.60 28.99
CA GLY A 336 -4.66 -8.48 28.85
C GLY A 336 -4.69 -9.50 27.71
N ALA A 337 -3.56 -10.03 27.25
CA ALA A 337 -3.60 -11.30 26.50
C ALA A 337 -3.51 -12.48 27.50
N PRO A 338 -4.50 -13.38 27.58
CA PRO A 338 -4.47 -14.51 28.50
C PRO A 338 -3.28 -15.41 28.14
N ARG A 339 -2.33 -15.51 29.07
CA ARG A 339 -1.19 -16.44 29.02
C ARG A 339 -1.72 -17.87 29.00
N GLY A 340 -1.86 -18.45 27.81
CA GLY A 340 -2.38 -19.80 27.63
C GLY A 340 -1.82 -20.59 26.44
N LEU A 341 -0.98 -20.00 25.58
CA LEU A 341 -0.24 -20.78 24.58
C LEU A 341 1.04 -21.35 25.22
N LYS A 342 0.88 -22.51 25.88
CA LYS A 342 1.98 -23.46 26.05
C LYS A 342 2.56 -23.76 24.68
N ARG A 343 3.87 -23.60 24.51
CA ARG A 343 4.62 -24.06 23.34
C ARG A 343 4.35 -25.57 23.17
N PRO A 344 3.92 -26.07 21.99
CA PRO A 344 3.60 -27.50 21.80
C PRO A 344 4.82 -28.36 21.43
N PHE A 345 6.03 -28.06 21.91
CA PHE A 345 7.26 -28.71 21.40
C PHE A 345 8.08 -29.55 22.39
N ASP A 346 7.57 -29.85 23.59
CA ASP A 346 8.25 -30.79 24.53
C ASP A 346 7.45 -32.08 24.73
N ALA A 347 7.08 -32.79 23.65
CA ALA A 347 6.31 -34.04 23.77
C ALA A 347 6.60 -35.13 22.72
N PHE A 348 7.85 -35.29 22.26
CA PHE A 348 8.29 -36.52 21.58
C PHE A 348 9.46 -37.17 22.30
N GLY A 349 9.22 -37.61 23.54
CA GLY A 349 10.25 -38.27 24.33
C GLY A 349 9.77 -38.83 25.67
N ALA A 350 8.59 -39.44 25.76
CA ALA A 350 8.26 -40.26 26.94
C ALA A 350 7.18 -41.32 26.67
N ALA A 351 7.63 -42.57 26.77
CA ALA A 351 6.95 -43.81 27.15
C ALA A 351 5.40 -43.88 27.17
N VAL A 352 4.91 -44.81 26.36
CA VAL A 352 3.66 -45.59 26.50
C VAL A 352 3.38 -45.98 27.96
N ARG A 353 2.17 -45.71 28.46
CA ARG A 353 1.38 -46.53 29.42
C ARG A 353 -0.02 -45.93 29.71
N PRO A 354 -0.99 -46.68 30.28
CA PRO A 354 -2.25 -46.97 29.62
C PRO A 354 -3.50 -46.34 30.27
N ALA A 355 -4.61 -46.50 29.55
CA ALA A 355 -5.98 -46.13 29.86
C ALA A 355 -6.45 -46.35 31.30
N LYS A 356 -7.17 -45.36 31.85
CA LYS A 356 -8.24 -45.57 32.84
C LYS A 356 -9.40 -44.60 32.64
N SER A 357 -10.57 -45.20 32.55
CA SER A 357 -11.93 -44.64 32.58
C SER A 357 -12.32 -43.97 33.90
N LYS A 358 -13.36 -43.11 33.82
CA LYS A 358 -14.38 -42.67 34.82
C LYS A 358 -14.49 -41.14 34.76
N GLY A 359 -15.62 -40.49 34.52
CA GLY A 359 -17.01 -40.81 34.87
C GLY A 359 -17.47 -39.89 36.00
N TRP A 360 -18.17 -38.79 35.67
CA TRP A 360 -19.01 -37.94 36.56
C TRP A 360 -19.83 -36.97 35.65
N GLU A 361 -21.13 -37.22 35.43
CA GLU A 361 -22.30 -36.54 36.05
C GLU A 361 -22.29 -35.00 35.91
N ARG A 362 -23.12 -34.34 35.08
CA ARG A 362 -24.60 -34.22 34.98
C ARG A 362 -25.25 -33.33 36.08
N ARG A 363 -25.43 -32.05 35.77
CA ARG A 363 -26.47 -31.06 36.21
C ARG A 363 -26.13 -29.75 35.48
N GLY A 364 -27.00 -28.99 34.81
CA GLY A 364 -28.45 -28.86 34.80
C GLY A 364 -28.78 -27.35 34.87
N LEU A 365 -29.69 -26.87 34.01
CA LEU A 365 -30.53 -25.62 34.06
C LEU A 365 -30.66 -25.00 32.66
N GLN A 366 -31.80 -25.23 31.98
CA GLN A 366 -32.97 -24.33 31.86
C GLN A 366 -32.80 -23.28 30.75
N ALA A 367 -33.40 -23.50 29.58
CA ALA A 367 -34.81 -23.24 29.23
C ALA A 367 -35.09 -21.75 28.90
N SER A 368 -35.18 -21.45 27.60
CA SER A 368 -36.14 -20.47 27.10
C SER A 368 -36.65 -20.91 25.74
N ALA A 369 -37.95 -21.17 25.73
CA ALA A 369 -38.74 -21.54 24.58
C ALA A 369 -39.08 -20.30 23.75
N ARG A 370 -39.03 -20.45 22.42
CA ARG A 370 -40.03 -19.94 21.46
C ARG A 370 -39.72 -20.49 20.05
N GLN A 371 -40.43 -21.56 19.71
CA GLN A 371 -40.82 -21.97 18.35
C GLN A 371 -42.29 -21.52 18.12
N PRO A 372 -42.95 -21.75 16.96
CA PRO A 372 -42.51 -22.35 15.68
C PRO A 372 -42.87 -21.49 14.44
N SER A 373 -42.35 -21.72 13.24
CA SER A 373 -42.84 -22.64 12.18
C SER A 373 -42.20 -22.12 10.87
N ASN A 374 -41.88 -22.85 9.79
CA ASN A 374 -42.45 -24.06 9.23
C ASN A 374 -41.48 -24.65 8.16
N LEU A 375 -41.32 -25.98 8.20
CA LEU A 375 -41.33 -26.96 7.09
C LEU A 375 -40.41 -26.86 5.85
N SER A 376 -39.57 -27.90 5.74
CA SER A 376 -39.28 -28.84 4.62
C SER A 376 -37.76 -28.99 4.41
N ALA A 377 -37.08 -30.08 4.78
CA ALA A 377 -37.25 -31.53 4.55
C ALA A 377 -37.03 -31.96 3.09
N THR A 378 -35.79 -32.28 2.76
CA THR A 378 -35.44 -33.49 1.98
C THR A 378 -34.04 -33.92 2.36
N GLN A 379 -33.89 -35.22 2.54
CA GLN A 379 -32.78 -35.98 3.09
C GLN A 379 -32.37 -37.01 2.04
N GLU A 380 -31.19 -37.60 2.25
CA GLU A 380 -30.56 -38.78 1.60
C GLU A 380 -29.41 -38.44 0.68
N THR A 381 -28.25 -39.10 0.68
CA THR A 381 -27.54 -40.19 1.41
C THR A 381 -26.19 -40.25 0.65
N ALA A 382 -25.14 -41.00 0.95
CA ALA A 382 -24.40 -41.48 2.10
C ALA A 382 -23.07 -41.99 1.47
N ASP A 383 -21.95 -41.82 2.18
CA ASP A 383 -20.67 -42.54 2.14
C ASP A 383 -20.20 -43.35 0.91
N VAL A 384 -18.89 -43.27 0.60
CA VAL A 384 -17.92 -44.39 0.67
C VAL A 384 -16.53 -43.92 0.21
N ALA A 385 -15.51 -44.47 0.87
CA ALA A 385 -14.08 -44.20 0.77
C ALA A 385 -13.39 -44.77 -0.49
N ASP A 386 -12.17 -44.29 -0.74
CA ASP A 386 -10.93 -45.08 -0.93
C ASP A 386 -10.03 -44.70 -2.14
N SER A 387 -8.76 -44.46 -1.79
CA SER A 387 -7.48 -44.67 -2.47
C SER A 387 -7.16 -44.32 -3.94
N THR A 388 -5.92 -43.81 -4.05
CA THR A 388 -4.89 -44.01 -5.10
C THR A 388 -4.92 -43.17 -6.39
N GLY A 389 -4.02 -42.18 -6.41
CA GLY A 389 -2.96 -41.95 -7.41
C GLY A 389 -3.28 -42.08 -8.90
N ALA A 390 -3.21 -40.96 -9.62
CA ALA A 390 -2.72 -40.94 -11.00
C ALA A 390 -2.29 -39.52 -11.40
N VAL A 391 -1.12 -39.46 -12.03
CA VAL A 391 -0.48 -38.31 -12.66
C VAL A 391 -1.17 -38.08 -14.01
N ALA A 392 -1.70 -36.87 -14.27
CA ALA A 392 -2.04 -36.42 -15.62
C ALA A 392 -2.31 -34.91 -15.69
N ASN A 393 -1.55 -34.23 -16.55
CA ASN A 393 -1.90 -33.05 -17.36
C ASN A 393 -2.80 -31.97 -16.74
N LEU A 394 -2.17 -30.89 -16.27
CA LEU A 394 -2.81 -29.58 -16.24
C LEU A 394 -2.83 -29.03 -17.67
N GLU A 395 -3.92 -29.31 -18.38
CA GLU A 395 -4.30 -28.52 -19.55
C GLU A 395 -4.85 -27.17 -19.11
N ASP A 396 -4.31 -26.16 -19.76
CA ASP A 396 -4.67 -24.76 -19.79
C ASP A 396 -6.18 -24.56 -20.03
N LYS A 397 -6.87 -24.02 -19.01
CA LYS A 397 -8.23 -23.45 -19.14
C LYS A 397 -8.31 -22.16 -18.32
N SER A 398 -7.68 -21.11 -18.84
CA SER A 398 -8.04 -19.73 -18.50
C SER A 398 -9.43 -19.43 -19.06
N GLY A 399 -10.47 -19.87 -18.35
CA GLY A 399 -11.84 -19.43 -18.56
C GLY A 399 -12.00 -18.00 -18.05
N VAL A 400 -11.59 -17.04 -18.88
CA VAL A 400 -12.06 -15.66 -18.80
C VAL A 400 -13.35 -15.60 -19.57
N GLU A 401 -14.47 -15.31 -18.91
CA GLU A 401 -15.51 -14.40 -19.41
C GLU A 401 -16.71 -14.37 -18.46
N GLY A 402 -16.88 -13.19 -17.87
CA GLY A 402 -17.98 -12.84 -16.97
C GLY A 402 -17.78 -11.42 -16.46
N ALA A 403 -17.25 -10.54 -17.30
CA ALA A 403 -17.24 -9.12 -17.02
C ALA A 403 -18.71 -8.67 -17.03
N CYS A 404 -19.21 -8.26 -15.87
CA CYS A 404 -20.42 -7.46 -15.78
C CYS A 404 -20.08 -6.11 -16.43
N GLU A 405 -20.19 -6.04 -17.76
CA GLU A 405 -20.09 -4.79 -18.49
C GLU A 405 -21.25 -3.91 -18.04
N ASP A 406 -20.90 -2.80 -17.38
CA ASP A 406 -21.87 -1.77 -17.04
C ASP A 406 -22.45 -1.21 -18.35
N PRO A 407 -23.74 -1.39 -18.64
CA PRO A 407 -24.35 -0.97 -19.90
C PRO A 407 -24.25 0.54 -20.12
N VAL A 408 -24.08 1.33 -19.04
CA VAL A 408 -23.88 2.78 -19.12
C VAL A 408 -22.48 3.10 -19.65
N ALA A 409 -21.46 2.37 -19.21
CA ALA A 409 -20.09 2.55 -19.69
C ALA A 409 -19.96 2.18 -21.17
N GLN A 410 -20.67 1.14 -21.61
CA GLN A 410 -20.69 0.72 -23.01
C GLN A 410 -21.37 1.77 -23.91
N ALA A 411 -22.53 2.29 -23.50
CA ALA A 411 -23.24 3.34 -24.24
C ALA A 411 -22.43 4.65 -24.34
N LEU A 412 -21.68 5.01 -23.29
CA LEU A 412 -20.79 6.18 -23.30
C LEU A 412 -19.62 6.01 -24.27
N MET A 413 -19.01 4.82 -24.32
CA MET A 413 -17.91 4.57 -25.26
C MET A 413 -18.40 4.55 -26.72
N GLU A 414 -19.61 4.06 -26.98
CA GLU A 414 -20.20 4.08 -28.32
C GLU A 414 -20.50 5.51 -28.80
N GLN A 415 -20.99 6.39 -27.91
CA GLN A 415 -21.22 7.80 -28.24
C GLN A 415 -19.92 8.57 -28.51
N VAL A 416 -18.85 8.30 -27.75
CA VAL A 416 -17.53 8.92 -27.98
C VAL A 416 -16.94 8.46 -29.32
N ALA A 417 -17.00 7.17 -29.64
CA ALA A 417 -16.53 6.64 -30.92
C ALA A 417 -17.30 7.24 -32.12
N ALA A 418 -18.63 7.44 -31.97
CA ALA A 418 -19.44 8.10 -32.99
C ALA A 418 -19.08 9.59 -33.17
N ALA A 419 -18.75 10.29 -32.09
CA ALA A 419 -18.32 11.69 -32.14
C ALA A 419 -16.94 11.86 -32.80
N GLU A 420 -16.00 10.94 -32.55
CA GLU A 420 -14.68 10.94 -33.21
C GLU A 420 -14.82 10.67 -34.72
N ALA A 421 -15.62 9.68 -35.12
CA ALA A 421 -15.87 9.41 -36.54
C ALA A 421 -16.53 10.59 -37.29
N ALA A 422 -17.36 11.38 -36.60
CA ALA A 422 -18.00 12.56 -37.17
C ALA A 422 -17.05 13.78 -37.29
N ALA A 423 -15.91 13.78 -36.59
CA ALA A 423 -14.93 14.85 -36.66
C ALA A 423 -13.86 14.62 -37.76
N GLU A 424 -13.73 13.39 -38.25
CA GLU A 424 -12.76 13.01 -39.29
C GLU A 424 -13.32 13.07 -40.72
N GLY A 425 -14.63 13.25 -40.89
CA GLY A 425 -15.31 13.44 -42.18
C GLY A 425 -15.79 14.87 -42.35
#